data_AF-A0A3C1KK89-F1
#
_entry.id   AF-A0A3C1KK89-F1
#
_cell.length_a   1.000
_cell.length_b   1.000
_cell.length_c   1.000
_cell.angle_alpha   90.00
_cell.angle_beta   90.00
_cell.angle_gamma   90.00
#
_symmetry.space_group_name_H-M   'P 1'
#
loop_
_entity.id
_entity.type
_entity.pdbx_description
1 polymer ?
#
loop_
_entity_poly.entity_id
_entity_poly.type
_entity_poly.pdbx_seq_one_letter_code
_entity_poly.pdbx_strand_id
1 'polypeptide(L)'
;MNDIDRLYASARKMVPALRERQTEAASLGHLPEATVREMQDAGFFRIMQPARFGGYEMEPEVFFRVQMTLAEGCMSTAWVL
;
A
#
# COMPACT_ATOMS: atom_id res chain seq x y z
N MET A 1 10.99 -5.69 -15.49
CA MET A 1 9.68 -5.45 -14.84
C MET A 1 9.55 -3.95 -14.69
N ASN A 2 8.46 -3.35 -15.18
CA ASN A 2 8.26 -1.90 -15.05
C ASN A 2 7.83 -1.55 -13.61
N ASP A 3 7.77 -0.25 -13.28
CA ASP A 3 7.43 0.19 -11.93
C ASP A 3 6.00 -0.20 -11.50
N ILE A 4 5.05 -0.18 -12.44
CA ILE A 4 3.64 -0.54 -12.19
C ILE A 4 3.53 -2.02 -11.77
N ASP A 5 4.18 -2.92 -12.51
CA ASP A 5 4.20 -4.35 -12.21
C ASP A 5 4.81 -4.61 -10.83
N ARG A 6 5.87 -3.87 -10.46
CA ARG A 6 6.51 -3.95 -9.15
C ARG A 6 5.57 -3.49 -8.03
N LEU A 7 4.81 -2.42 -8.23
CA LEU A 7 3.83 -1.92 -7.26
C LEU A 7 2.72 -2.95 -7.01
N TYR A 8 2.16 -3.52 -8.08
CA TYR A 8 1.12 -4.55 -7.97
C TYR A 8 1.64 -5.83 -7.31
N ALA A 9 2.84 -6.28 -7.67
CA ALA A 9 3.47 -7.43 -7.03
C ALA A 9 3.72 -7.19 -5.53
N SER A 10 4.16 -5.98 -5.15
CA SER A 10 4.39 -5.61 -3.75
C SER A 10 3.07 -5.59 -2.97
N ALA A 11 2.00 -5.02 -3.54
CA ALA A 11 0.69 -5.00 -2.91
C ALA A 11 0.17 -6.43 -2.66
N ARG A 12 0.29 -7.31 -3.66
CA ARG A 12 -0.09 -8.73 -3.53
C ARG A 12 0.71 -9.45 -2.45
N LYS A 13 2.02 -9.19 -2.36
CA LYS A 13 2.91 -9.79 -1.36
C LYS A 13 2.56 -9.39 0.07
N MET A 14 2.00 -8.19 0.28
CA MET A 14 1.62 -7.71 1.61
C MET A 14 0.32 -8.34 2.14
N VAL A 15 -0.58 -8.79 1.26
CA VAL A 15 -1.92 -9.27 1.66
C VAL A 15 -1.91 -10.31 2.81
N PRO A 16 -1.06 -11.35 2.81
CA PRO A 16 -1.02 -12.31 3.91
C PRO A 16 -0.67 -11.66 5.26
N ALA A 17 0.36 -10.82 5.30
CA ALA A 17 0.78 -10.13 6.53
C ALA A 17 -0.28 -9.13 7.00
N LEU A 18 -0.98 -8.46 6.07
CA LEU A 18 -2.10 -7.57 6.42
C LEU A 18 -3.25 -8.34 7.07
N ARG A 19 -3.54 -9.56 6.62
CA ARG A 19 -4.58 -10.42 7.24
C ARG A 19 -4.20 -10.80 8.67
N GLU A 20 -2.93 -11.12 8.90
CA GLU A 20 -2.40 -11.46 10.23
C GLU A 20 -2.46 -10.27 11.19
N ARG A 21 -2.13 -9.06 10.70
CA ARG A 21 -2.06 -7.84 11.51
C ARG A 21 -3.37 -7.07 11.65
N GLN A 22 -4.45 -7.46 10.96
CA GLN A 22 -5.70 -6.68 10.97
C GLN A 22 -6.29 -6.52 12.38
N THR A 23 -6.18 -7.55 13.22
CA THR A 23 -6.68 -7.52 14.61
C THR A 23 -5.82 -6.62 15.49
N GLU A 24 -4.50 -6.62 15.26
CA GLU A 24 -3.57 -5.69 15.92
C GLU A 24 -3.94 -4.25 15.58
N ALA A 25 -4.13 -3.94 14.28
CA ALA A 25 -4.54 -2.61 13.83
C ALA A 25 -5.85 -2.15 14.49
N ALA A 26 -6.85 -3.05 14.58
CA ALA A 26 -8.12 -2.76 15.24
C ALA A 26 -7.95 -2.48 16.74
N SER A 27 -7.09 -3.24 17.42
CA SER A 27 -6.81 -3.05 18.85
C SER A 27 -6.03 -1.77 19.14
N LEU A 28 -5.13 -1.37 18.25
CA LEU A 28 -4.34 -0.14 18.39
C LEU A 28 -5.16 1.12 18.07
N GLY A 29 -6.18 1.01 17.22
CA GLY A 29 -6.91 2.15 16.68
C GLY A 29 -6.13 2.93 15.60
N HIS A 30 -4.98 2.42 15.18
CA HIS A 30 -4.18 2.92 14.06
C HIS A 30 -3.40 1.76 13.42
N LEU A 31 -2.80 1.99 12.25
CA LEU A 31 -2.00 0.94 11.60
C LEU A 31 -0.73 0.64 12.41
N PRO A 32 -0.31 -0.63 12.50
CA PRO A 32 1.01 -1.00 13.00
C PRO A 32 2.11 -0.30 12.19
N GLU A 33 3.18 0.14 12.85
CA GLU A 33 4.30 0.83 12.19
C GLU A 33 4.92 -0.02 11.07
N ALA A 34 4.97 -1.34 11.26
CA ALA A 34 5.46 -2.28 10.26
C ALA A 34 4.66 -2.19 8.95
N THR A 35 3.33 -2.08 9.05
CA THR A 35 2.46 -1.94 7.88
C THR A 35 2.74 -0.63 7.13
N VAL A 36 2.87 0.49 7.84
CA VAL A 36 3.18 1.78 7.23
C VAL A 36 4.56 1.76 6.56
N ARG A 37 5.55 1.18 7.22
CA ARG A 37 6.93 1.07 6.69
C ARG A 37 6.98 0.22 5.43
N GLU A 38 6.27 -0.92 5.41
CA GLU A 38 6.17 -1.75 4.21
C GLU A 38 5.52 -0.99 3.03
N MET A 39 4.49 -0.17 3.26
CA MET A 39 3.90 0.68 2.21
C MET A 39 4.87 1.76 1.71
N GLN A 40 5.69 2.34 2.59
CA GLN A 40 6.75 3.29 2.23
C GLN A 40 7.82 2.64 1.37
N ASP A 41 8.32 1.48 1.80
CA ASP A 41 9.36 0.71 1.11
C ASP A 41 8.86 0.23 -0.27
N ALA A 42 7.59 -0.19 -0.36
CA ALA A 42 6.94 -0.54 -1.62
C ALA A 42 6.71 0.69 -2.54
N GLY A 43 6.78 1.90 -2.00
CA GLY A 43 6.64 3.15 -2.74
C GLY A 43 5.20 3.56 -3.03
N PHE A 44 4.20 3.06 -2.31
CA PHE A 44 2.79 3.35 -2.61
C PHE A 44 2.42 4.82 -2.46
N PHE A 45 2.99 5.50 -1.47
CA PHE A 45 2.79 6.95 -1.26
C PHE A 45 3.35 7.83 -2.40
N ARG A 46 4.13 7.23 -3.30
CA ARG A 46 4.81 7.94 -4.40
C ARG A 46 4.09 7.76 -5.75
N ILE A 47 3.02 6.97 -5.82
CA ILE A 47 2.28 6.66 -7.07
C ILE A 47 1.84 7.94 -7.79
N MET A 48 1.10 8.81 -7.11
CA MET A 48 0.59 10.07 -7.70
C MET A 48 1.45 11.29 -7.33
N GLN A 49 2.56 11.10 -6.63
CA GLN A 49 3.41 12.21 -6.22
C GLN A 49 4.15 12.81 -7.46
N PRO A 50 4.34 14.14 -7.54
CA PRO A 50 5.13 14.76 -8.59
C PRO A 50 6.57 14.26 -8.67
N ALA A 51 7.12 14.15 -9.88
CA ALA A 51 8.45 13.63 -10.14
C ALA A 51 9.54 14.53 -9.55
N ARG A 52 9.30 15.85 -9.48
CA ARG A 52 10.18 16.82 -8.79
C ARG A 52 10.39 16.52 -7.30
N PHE A 53 9.53 15.70 -6.69
CA PHE A 53 9.65 15.24 -5.31
C PHE A 53 10.00 13.75 -5.20
N GLY A 54 10.44 13.11 -6.29
CA GLY A 54 10.80 11.69 -6.34
C GLY A 54 9.61 10.73 -6.48
N GLY A 55 8.45 11.26 -6.89
CA GLY A 55 7.25 10.49 -7.19
C GLY A 55 7.22 9.92 -8.61
N TYR A 56 6.18 9.13 -8.90
CA TYR A 56 6.04 8.42 -10.17
C TYR A 56 5.11 9.13 -11.18
N GLU A 57 4.34 10.15 -10.77
CA GLU A 57 3.36 10.84 -11.61
C GLU A 57 2.44 9.89 -12.41
N MET A 58 2.07 8.76 -11.79
CA MET A 58 1.24 7.75 -12.42
C MET A 58 -0.24 8.12 -12.40
N GLU A 59 -0.98 7.55 -13.34
CA GLU A 59 -2.43 7.65 -13.40
C GLU A 59 -3.11 7.12 -12.12
N PRO A 60 -4.22 7.73 -11.66
CA PRO A 60 -4.94 7.31 -10.45
C PRO A 60 -5.38 5.84 -10.45
N GLU A 61 -5.61 5.25 -11.63
CA GLU A 61 -5.95 3.82 -11.77
C GLU A 61 -4.90 2.92 -11.09
N VAL A 62 -3.61 3.25 -11.21
CA VAL A 62 -2.52 2.47 -10.62
C VAL A 62 -2.63 2.48 -9.09
N PHE A 63 -2.92 3.64 -8.51
CA PHE A 63 -3.11 3.80 -7.08
C PHE A 63 -4.31 2.99 -6.58
N PHE A 64 -5.47 3.13 -7.22
CA PHE A 64 -6.68 2.40 -6.81
C PHE A 64 -6.53 0.89 -6.95
N ARG A 65 -5.77 0.40 -7.93
CA ARG A 65 -5.50 -1.04 -8.07
C ARG A 65 -4.61 -1.58 -6.94
N VAL A 66 -3.65 -0.80 -6.46
CA VAL A 66 -2.90 -1.12 -5.23
C VAL A 66 -3.85 -1.12 -4.03
N GLN A 67 -4.64 -0.07 -3.86
CA GLN A 67 -5.59 0.07 -2.75
C GLN A 67 -6.59 -1.10 -2.67
N MET A 68 -7.21 -1.46 -3.79
CA MET A 68 -8.12 -2.61 -3.91
C MET A 68 -7.44 -3.93 -3.56
N THR A 69 -6.15 -4.09 -3.90
CA THR A 69 -5.39 -5.28 -3.54
C THR A 69 -5.13 -5.34 -2.03
N LEU A 70 -4.74 -4.23 -1.39
CA LEU A 70 -4.52 -4.19 0.06
C LEU A 70 -5.82 -4.44 0.84
N ALA A 71 -6.95 -3.98 0.30
CA ALA A 71 -8.29 -4.17 0.86
C ALA A 71 -8.66 -5.66 1.02
N GLU A 72 -8.15 -6.54 0.15
CA GLU A 72 -8.33 -8.00 0.29
C GLU A 72 -7.66 -8.59 1.56
N GLY A 73 -6.71 -7.85 2.16
CA GLY A 73 -6.02 -8.23 3.39
C GLY A 73 -6.52 -7.48 4.61
N CYS A 74 -6.58 -6.15 4.53
CA CYS A 74 -7.05 -5.28 5.61
C CYS A 74 -7.65 -4.00 5.03
N MET A 75 -8.98 -3.84 5.18
CA MET A 75 -9.69 -2.65 4.71
C MET A 75 -9.19 -1.35 5.34
N SER A 76 -8.85 -1.34 6.64
CA SER A 76 -8.30 -0.14 7.30
C SER A 76 -6.96 0.28 6.72
N THR A 77 -6.12 -0.68 6.31
CA THR A 77 -4.84 -0.36 5.65
C THR A 77 -5.08 0.29 4.29
N ALA A 78 -6.00 -0.28 3.49
CA ALA A 78 -6.36 0.30 2.20
C ALA A 78 -6.99 1.69 2.32
N TRP A 79 -7.80 1.93 3.36
CA TRP A 79 -8.42 3.24 3.61
C TRP A 79 -7.40 4.33 3.96
N VAL A 80 -6.35 3.95 4.68
CA VAL A 80 -5.30 4.89 5.12
C VAL A 80 -4.29 5.20 4.02
N LEU A 81 -4.03 4.26 3.11
CA LEU A 81 -3.15 4.48 1.95
C LEU A 81 -3.77 5.47 0.97
#